data_AF-A0A359ALS5-F1
#
_entry.id   AF-A0A359ALS5-F1
#
_cell.length_a   1.000
_cell.length_b   1.000
_cell.length_c   1.000
_cell.angle_alpha   90.00
_cell.angle_beta   90.00
_cell.angle_gamma   90.00
#
_symmetry.space_group_name_H-M   'P 1'
#
loop_
_entity.id
_entity.type
_entity.pdbx_description
1 polymer ?
#
loop_
_entity_poly.entity_id
_entity_poly.type
_entity_poly.pdbx_seq_one_letter_code
_entity_poly.pdbx_strand_id
1 'polypeptide(L)'
;MPNNLSYLYKNILPSLGLRDLPTDKQEQMLLKIGDIIFKRVLIRAIDSMSEAAKIEYEKLLKTKDADAGAALDFFRAKLPNFDQLVADEVAGFKKEAAEIMAQVKPATA
;
A
#
# COMPACT_ATOMS: atom_id res chain seq x y z
N MET A 1 12.95 -2.27 12.23
CA MET A 1 11.96 -2.37 11.14
C MET A 1 12.43 -1.48 9.99
N PRO A 2 12.57 -1.96 8.75
CA PRO A 2 12.87 -1.07 7.64
C PRO A 2 11.69 -0.10 7.48
N ASN A 3 12.02 1.17 7.32
CA ASN A 3 11.13 2.30 7.49
C ASN A 3 10.21 2.44 6.27
N ASN A 4 9.25 1.52 6.11
CA ASN A 4 8.26 1.50 5.02
C ASN A 4 7.46 2.82 4.92
N LEU A 5 7.35 3.53 6.05
CA LEU A 5 6.75 4.85 6.14
C LEU A 5 7.52 5.91 5.31
N SER A 6 8.85 5.80 5.15
CA SER A 6 9.66 6.82 4.48
C SER A 6 9.36 6.93 2.98
N TYR A 7 9.09 5.80 2.30
CA TYR A 7 8.74 5.81 0.88
C TYR A 7 7.36 6.43 0.67
N LEU A 8 6.37 6.07 1.50
CA LEU A 8 5.03 6.67 1.46
C LEU A 8 5.07 8.17 1.80
N TYR A 9 5.88 8.56 2.79
CA TYR A 9 6.06 9.94 3.23
C TYR A 9 6.54 10.86 2.09
N LYS A 10 7.58 10.43 1.37
CA LYS A 10 8.16 11.22 0.25
C LYS A 10 7.23 11.31 -0.96
N ASN A 11 6.41 10.28 -1.17
CA ASN A 11 5.66 10.11 -2.41
C ASN A 11 4.21 10.57 -2.33
N ILE A 12 3.56 10.46 -1.17
CA ILE A 12 2.10 10.60 -1.05
C ILE A 12 1.69 11.93 -0.42
N LEU A 13 2.36 12.38 0.65
CA LEU A 13 1.99 13.63 1.33
C LEU A 13 2.00 14.85 0.40
N PRO A 14 3.02 15.06 -0.46
CA PRO A 14 3.05 16.21 -1.35
C PRO A 14 1.95 16.14 -2.42
N SER A 15 1.72 14.96 -3.01
CA SER A 15 0.74 14.77 -4.09
C SER A 15 -0.70 14.94 -3.64
N LEU A 16 -0.97 14.74 -2.35
CA LEU A 16 -2.32 14.79 -1.79
C LEU A 16 -2.61 16.08 -1.00
N GLY A 17 -1.71 17.06 -1.02
CA GLY A 17 -1.89 18.32 -0.29
C GLY A 17 -1.93 18.17 1.23
N LEU A 18 -1.37 17.08 1.78
CA LEU A 18 -1.47 16.75 3.20
C LEU A 18 -0.39 17.41 4.06
N ARG A 19 0.55 18.15 3.44
CA ARG A 19 1.66 18.81 4.14
C ARG A 19 1.19 19.93 5.07
N ASP A 20 0.01 20.48 4.83
CA ASP A 20 -0.55 21.58 5.60
C ASP A 20 -1.30 21.09 6.85
N LEU A 21 -1.42 19.78 7.04
CA LEU A 21 -2.03 19.20 8.23
C LEU A 21 -1.04 19.20 9.41
N PRO A 22 -1.56 19.28 10.65
CA PRO A 22 -0.78 18.98 11.86
C PRO A 22 -0.06 17.63 11.77
N THR A 23 1.15 17.52 12.34
CA THR A 23 2.01 16.33 12.23
C THR A 23 1.31 15.05 12.68
N ASP A 24 0.55 15.09 13.76
CA ASP A 24 -0.24 13.97 14.27
C ASP A 24 -1.29 13.49 13.26
N LYS A 25 -1.93 14.43 12.55
CA LYS A 25 -2.89 14.11 11.48
C LYS A 25 -2.20 13.57 10.23
N GLN A 26 -1.02 14.09 9.89
CA GLN A 26 -0.21 13.55 8.79
C GLN A 26 0.16 12.08 9.05
N GLU A 27 0.62 11.76 10.26
CA GLU A 27 0.97 10.40 10.66
C GLU A 27 -0.25 9.46 10.61
N GLN A 28 -1.39 9.88 11.17
CA GLN A 28 -2.62 9.09 11.12
C GLN A 28 -3.09 8.84 9.68
N MET A 29 -3.01 9.85 8.82
CA MET A 29 -3.37 9.70 7.41
C MET A 29 -2.40 8.76 6.70
N LEU A 30 -1.10 8.87 6.95
CA LEU A 30 -0.09 7.98 6.37
C LEU A 30 -0.32 6.53 6.76
N LEU A 31 -0.67 6.25 8.02
CA LEU A 31 -1.01 4.90 8.46
C LEU A 31 -2.21 4.35 7.69
N LYS A 32 -3.31 5.12 7.60
CA LYS A 32 -4.50 4.71 6.84
C LYS A 32 -4.22 4.48 5.36
N ILE A 33 -3.42 5.36 4.75
CA ILE A 33 -3.04 5.22 3.35
C ILE A 33 -2.16 3.98 3.14
N GLY A 34 -1.19 3.77 4.03
CA GLY A 34 -0.34 2.57 4.04
C GLY A 34 -1.17 1.29 4.12
N ASP A 35 -2.17 1.24 5.01
CA ASP A 35 -3.08 0.10 5.15
C ASP A 35 -3.89 -0.16 3.89
N ILE A 36 -4.41 0.89 3.23
CA ILE A 36 -5.18 0.74 1.98
C ILE A 36 -4.29 0.17 0.87
N ILE A 37 -3.11 0.75 0.67
CA ILE A 37 -2.16 0.30 -0.35
C ILE A 37 -1.72 -1.14 -0.07
N PHE A 38 -1.39 -1.45 1.19
CA PHE A 38 -1.00 -2.80 1.59
C PHE A 38 -2.09 -3.84 1.28
N LYS A 39 -3.36 -3.53 1.58
CA LYS A 39 -4.48 -4.44 1.27
C LYS A 39 -4.64 -4.64 -0.24
N ARG A 40 -4.49 -3.59 -1.05
CA ARG A 40 -4.56 -3.69 -2.51
C ARG A 40 -3.44 -4.57 -3.07
N VAL A 41 -2.20 -4.33 -2.59
CA VAL A 41 -1.03 -5.15 -2.94
C VAL A 41 -1.28 -6.60 -2.59
N LEU A 42 -1.81 -6.89 -1.39
CA LEU A 42 -2.07 -8.24 -0.92
C LEU A 42 -3.08 -8.97 -1.80
N ILE A 43 -4.19 -8.32 -2.16
CA ILE A 43 -5.20 -8.89 -3.06
C ILE A 43 -4.59 -9.20 -4.43
N ARG A 44 -3.96 -8.21 -5.07
CA ARG A 44 -3.39 -8.37 -6.42
C ARG A 44 -2.24 -9.39 -6.44
N ALA A 45 -1.44 -9.45 -5.39
CA ALA A 45 -0.38 -10.45 -5.24
C ALA A 45 -0.98 -11.86 -5.17
N ILE A 46 -1.99 -12.07 -4.33
CA ILE A 46 -2.69 -13.36 -4.22
C ILE A 46 -3.30 -13.78 -5.56
N ASP A 47 -3.95 -12.86 -6.26
CA ASP A 47 -4.56 -13.14 -7.57
C ASP A 47 -3.52 -13.45 -8.65
N SER A 48 -2.31 -12.90 -8.53
CA SER A 48 -1.20 -13.13 -9.47
C SER A 48 -0.40 -14.41 -9.19
N MET A 49 -0.66 -15.07 -8.06
CA MET A 49 0.03 -16.30 -7.68
C MET A 49 -0.56 -17.53 -8.37
N SER A 50 0.30 -18.52 -8.63
CA SER A 50 -0.14 -19.88 -8.97
C SER A 50 -0.85 -20.53 -7.79
N GLU A 51 -1.67 -21.55 -8.06
CA GLU A 51 -2.38 -22.30 -7.02
C GLU A 51 -1.42 -22.92 -5.99
N ALA A 52 -0.28 -23.46 -6.44
CA ALA A 52 0.76 -23.98 -5.55
C ALA A 52 1.31 -22.90 -4.61
N ALA A 53 1.56 -21.69 -5.14
CA ALA A 53 2.03 -20.57 -4.33
C ALA A 53 0.97 -20.06 -3.34
N LYS A 54 -0.32 -20.10 -3.69
CA LYS A 54 -1.42 -19.80 -2.76
C LYS A 54 -1.48 -20.78 -1.60
N ILE A 55 -1.31 -22.08 -1.85
CA ILE A 55 -1.24 -23.11 -0.80
C ILE A 55 -0.04 -22.89 0.13
N GLU A 56 1.12 -22.50 -0.42
CA GLU A 56 2.28 -22.13 0.39
C GLU A 56 2.02 -20.88 1.25
N TYR A 57 1.34 -19.88 0.70
CA TYR A 57 0.93 -18.69 1.43
C TYR A 57 -0.04 -19.01 2.58
N GLU A 58 -1.03 -19.89 2.35
CA GLU A 58 -1.93 -20.35 3.42
C GLU A 58 -1.20 -21.07 4.55
N LYS A 59 -0.13 -21.81 4.23
CA LYS A 59 0.73 -22.45 5.24
C LYS A 59 1.52 -21.40 6.02
N LEU A 60 2.04 -20.38 5.36
CA LEU A 60 2.73 -19.26 6.01
C LEU A 60 1.80 -18.59 7.04
N LEU A 61 0.54 -18.33 6.69
CA LEU A 61 -0.44 -17.70 7.58
C LEU A 61 -0.78 -18.52 8.84
N LYS A 62 -0.47 -19.82 8.86
CA LYS A 62 -0.68 -20.69 10.02
C LYS A 62 0.53 -20.71 10.98
N THR A 63 1.62 -20.06 10.61
CA THR A 63 2.82 -19.95 11.45
C THR A 63 2.67 -18.84 12.49
N LYS A 64 3.40 -18.93 13.60
CA LYS A 64 3.40 -17.89 14.64
C LYS A 64 4.08 -16.60 14.19
N ASP A 65 4.88 -16.66 13.13
CA ASP A 65 5.65 -15.57 12.54
C ASP A 65 4.91 -14.92 11.35
N ALA A 66 3.63 -15.24 11.17
CA ALA A 66 2.79 -14.66 10.13
C ALA A 66 2.49 -13.19 10.43
N ASP A 67 3.38 -12.30 9.98
CA ASP A 67 3.19 -10.86 10.02
C ASP A 67 3.22 -10.22 8.62
N ALA A 68 2.99 -8.91 8.57
CA ALA A 68 2.98 -8.16 7.31
C ALA A 68 4.35 -8.20 6.60
N GLY A 69 5.46 -8.29 7.33
CA GLY A 69 6.79 -8.43 6.76
C GLY A 69 6.98 -9.78 6.08
N ALA A 70 6.62 -10.85 6.78
CA ALA A 70 6.69 -12.22 6.26
C ALA A 70 5.84 -12.40 4.99
N ALA A 71 4.64 -11.80 4.94
CA ALA A 71 3.81 -11.81 3.74
C ALA A 71 4.46 -11.08 2.56
N LEU A 72 5.04 -9.89 2.78
CA LEU A 72 5.71 -9.13 1.72
C LEU A 72 6.95 -9.85 1.19
N ASP A 73 7.75 -10.46 2.07
CA ASP A 73 8.94 -11.21 1.68
C ASP A 73 8.56 -12.46 0.89
N PHE A 74 7.47 -13.14 1.29
CA PHE A 74 6.92 -14.25 0.52
C PHE A 74 6.49 -13.81 -0.88
N PHE A 75 5.78 -12.70 -1.01
CA PHE A 75 5.36 -12.20 -2.31
C PHE A 75 6.54 -11.79 -3.18
N ARG A 76 7.57 -11.12 -2.63
CA ARG A 76 8.82 -10.83 -3.37
C ARG A 76 9.50 -12.09 -3.88
N ALA A 77 9.52 -13.16 -3.09
CA ALA A 77 10.15 -14.42 -3.48
C ALA A 77 9.36 -15.16 -4.58
N LYS A 78 8.03 -15.03 -4.62
CA LYS A 78 7.15 -15.77 -5.54
C LYS A 78 6.73 -14.99 -6.78
N LEU A 79 6.76 -13.66 -6.73
CA LEU A 79 6.33 -12.77 -7.81
C LEU A 79 7.53 -11.94 -8.28
N PRO A 80 8.12 -12.25 -9.45
CA PRO A 80 9.29 -11.53 -9.98
C PRO A 80 9.03 -10.04 -10.20
N ASN A 81 7.77 -9.65 -10.42
CA ASN A 81 7.31 -8.29 -10.65
C ASN A 81 6.67 -7.65 -9.40
N PHE A 82 6.91 -8.20 -8.20
CA PHE A 82 6.25 -7.72 -6.99
C PHE A 82 6.51 -6.23 -6.70
N ASP A 83 7.75 -5.78 -6.77
CA ASP A 83 8.07 -4.38 -6.47
C ASP A 83 7.42 -3.41 -7.48
N GLN A 84 7.27 -3.83 -8.75
CA GLN A 84 6.51 -3.07 -9.76
C GLN A 84 5.02 -3.05 -9.42
N LEU A 85 4.44 -4.18 -8.99
CA LEU A 85 3.06 -4.24 -8.52
C LEU A 85 2.82 -3.27 -7.36
N VAL A 86 3.74 -3.20 -6.38
CA VAL A 86 3.65 -2.22 -5.28
C VAL A 86 3.69 -0.78 -5.81
N ALA A 87 4.60 -0.49 -6.74
CA ALA A 87 4.69 0.84 -7.36
C ALA A 87 3.40 1.22 -8.10
N ASP A 88 2.79 0.28 -8.81
CA ASP A 88 1.52 0.45 -9.51
C ASP A 88 0.39 0.78 -8.52
N GLU A 89 0.27 0.03 -7.41
CA GLU A 89 -0.78 0.27 -6.40
C GLU A 89 -0.62 1.64 -5.72
N VAL A 90 0.62 2.05 -5.46
CA VAL A 90 0.91 3.40 -4.94
C VAL A 90 0.50 4.47 -5.96
N ALA A 91 0.83 4.30 -7.23
CA ALA A 91 0.49 5.25 -8.29
C ALA A 91 -1.03 5.31 -8.53
N GLY A 92 -1.70 4.16 -8.57
CA GLY A 92 -3.14 4.05 -8.71
C GLY A 92 -3.88 4.73 -7.57
N PHE A 93 -3.48 4.45 -6.32
CA PHE A 93 -4.05 5.11 -5.15
C PHE A 93 -3.90 6.64 -5.21
N LYS A 94 -2.71 7.15 -5.57
CA LYS A 94 -2.51 8.61 -5.68
C LYS A 94 -3.44 9.23 -6.71
N LYS A 95 -3.60 8.59 -7.88
CA LYS A 95 -4.48 9.08 -8.95
C LYS A 95 -5.93 9.14 -8.47
N GLU A 96 -6.44 8.04 -7.91
CA GLU A 96 -7.80 7.97 -7.38
C GLU A 96 -8.04 8.98 -6.25
N ALA A 97 -7.09 9.10 -5.31
CA ALA A 97 -7.19 10.05 -4.22
C ALA A 97 -7.21 11.50 -4.73
N ALA A 98 -6.38 11.84 -5.71
CA ALA A 98 -6.37 13.16 -6.34
C ALA A 98 -7.69 13.44 -7.08
N GLU A 99 -8.24 12.46 -7.81
CA GLU A 99 -9.53 12.57 -8.49
C GLU A 99 -10.69 12.79 -7.51
N ILE A 100 -10.69 12.09 -6.37
CA ILE A 100 -11.69 12.29 -5.31
C ILE A 100 -11.55 13.70 -4.73
N MET A 101 -10.34 14.15 -4.39
CA MET A 101 -10.13 15.49 -3.84
C MET A 101 -10.48 16.61 -4.83
N ALA A 102 -10.27 16.40 -6.12
CA ALA A 102 -10.70 17.32 -7.16
C ALA A 102 -12.23 17.45 -7.23
N GLN A 103 -12.97 16.36 -6.98
CA GLN A 103 -14.43 16.35 -6.92
C GLN A 103 -15.00 16.94 -5.62
N VAL A 104 -14.21 16.93 -4.53
CA VAL A 104 -14.60 17.49 -3.22
C VAL A 104 -14.32 19.00 -3.13
N LYS A 105 -13.53 19.58 -4.04
CA LYS A 105 -13.44 21.05 -4.16
C LYS A 105 -14.84 21.62 -4.47
N PRO A 106 -15.37 22.54 -3.66
CA PRO A 106 -16.66 23.14 -3.95
C PRO A 106 -16.60 23.87 -5.29
N ALA A 107 -17.59 23.65 -6.14
CA ALA A 107 -17.88 24.50 -7.28
C ALA A 107 -18.34 25.87 -6.78
N THR A 108 -17.41 26.69 -6.30
CA THR A 108 -17.67 28.09 -5.95
C THR A 108 -16.44 28.93 -6.29
N ALA A 109 -16.45 29.49 -7.49
CA ALA A 109 -15.90 30.81 -7.78
C ALA A 109 -17.08 31.70 -8.20
#